data_AF-A0A5J4P4C8-F1
#
_entry.id   AF-A0A5J4P4C8-F1
#
_cell.length_a   1.000
_cell.length_b   1.000
_cell.length_c   1.000
_cell.angle_alpha   90.00
_cell.angle_beta   90.00
_cell.angle_gamma   90.00
#
_symmetry.space_group_name_H-M   'P 1'
#
loop_
_entity.id
_entity.type
_entity.pdbx_description
1 polymer ?
#
loop_
_entity_poly.entity_id
_entity_poly.type
_entity_poly.pdbx_seq_one_letter_code
_entity_poly.pdbx_strand_id
1 'polypeptide(L)' 'MAPLQEVGLGYINLGQSSSTLSGGENQRVKLAAYLSQEKVDPTMFIFDEPTTGLHFHDIRKLLEAFDALICRGH' A
#
# COMPACT_ATOMS: atom_id res chain seq x y z
N MET A 1 -9.72 5.46 10.51
CA MET A 1 -8.27 5.24 10.67
C MET A 1 -7.58 5.83 9.46
N ALA A 2 -6.36 6.34 9.57
CA ALA A 2 -5.68 6.96 8.43
C ALA A 2 -5.21 5.87 7.44
N PRO A 3 -5.45 5.98 6.13
CA PRO A 3 -5.09 4.96 5.12
C PRO A 3 -3.62 4.52 5.17
N LEU A 4 -2.70 5.43 5.53
CA LEU A 4 -1.28 5.11 5.71
C LEU A 4 -1.02 4.13 6.87
N GLN A 5 -1.84 4.17 7.92
CA GLN A 5 -1.71 3.27 9.06
C GLN A 5 -2.17 1.85 8.69
N GLU A 6 -3.21 1.74 7.86
CA GLU A 6 -3.76 0.48 7.35
C GLU A 6 -2.76 -0.25 6.46
N VAL A 7 -1.95 0.47 5.68
CA VAL A 7 -0.84 -0.13 4.91
C VAL A 7 0.48 -0.19 5.68
N GLY A 8 0.47 0.08 6.98
CA GLY A 8 1.65 -0.07 7.82
C GLY A 8 2.70 1.02 7.79
N LEU A 9 2.38 2.17 7.20
CA LEU A 9 3.24 3.33 7.01
C LEU A 9 2.92 4.46 8.01
N GLY A 10 2.29 4.15 9.14
CA GLY A 10 1.97 5.13 10.17
C GLY A 10 3.18 5.84 10.80
N TYR A 11 4.41 5.39 10.51
CA TYR A 11 5.66 6.01 10.94
C TYR A 11 6.24 7.02 9.93
N ILE A 12 5.69 7.10 8.71
CA ILE A 12 6.13 8.07 7.70
C ILE A 12 5.55 9.44 8.04
N ASN A 13 6.40 10.47 8.02
CA ASN A 13 5.98 11.84 8.26
C ASN A 13 5.38 12.47 6.99
N LEU A 14 4.31 13.25 7.15
CA LEU A 14 3.76 14.08 6.09
C LEU A 14 4.85 15.05 5.58
N GLY A 15 5.08 15.05 4.26
CA GLY A 15 6.12 15.87 3.63
C GLY A 15 7.50 15.21 3.50
N GLN A 16 7.66 13.96 3.97
CA GLN A 16 8.87 13.18 3.71
C GLN A 16 9.05 12.97 2.20
N SER A 17 10.24 13.27 1.69
CA SER A 17 10.52 13.15 0.25
C SER A 17 10.36 11.70 -0.21
N SER A 18 9.67 11.49 -1.34
CA SER A 18 9.49 10.17 -1.96
C SER A 18 10.81 9.49 -2.32
N SER A 19 11.88 10.27 -2.53
CA SER A 19 13.24 9.78 -2.77
C SER A 19 13.89 9.09 -1.57
N THR A 20 13.34 9.28 -0.35
CA THR A 20 13.84 8.64 0.88
C THR A 20 13.08 7.37 1.24
N LEU A 21 12.02 7.04 0.49
CA LEU A 21 11.21 5.85 0.69
C LEU A 21 11.84 4.68 -0.06
N SER A 22 11.90 3.52 0.60
CA SER A 22 12.21 2.25 -0.05
C SER A 22 11.17 1.94 -1.15
N GLY A 23 11.53 1.04 -2.07
CA GLY A 23 10.61 0.57 -3.11
C GLY A 23 9.31 0.01 -2.50
N GLY A 24 9.43 -0.74 -1.41
CA GLY A 24 8.32 -1.29 -0.65
C GLY A 24 7.40 -0.24 -0.02
N GLU A 25 7.99 0.81 0.55
CA GLU A 25 7.22 1.92 1.12
C GLU A 25 6.48 2.68 0.02
N ASN A 26 7.14 2.98 -1.09
CA ASN A 26 6.51 3.63 -2.25
C ASN A 26 5.33 2.81 -2.80
N GLN A 27 5.45 1.49 -2.86
CA GLN A 27 4.35 0.60 -3.26
C GLN A 27 3.17 0.70 -2.28
N ARG A 28 3.44 0.64 -0.98
CA ARG A 28 2.39 0.72 0.05
C ARG A 28 1.71 2.10 0.11
N VAL A 29 2.44 3.19 -0.13
CA VAL A 29 1.85 4.55 -0.26
C VAL A 29 0.84 4.58 -1.41
N LYS A 30 1.18 4.02 -2.57
CA LYS A 30 0.26 3.95 -3.70
C LYS A 30 -0.98 3.14 -3.34
N LEU A 31 -0.83 1.97 -2.71
CA LEU A 31 -1.95 1.15 -2.26
C LEU A 31 -2.88 1.93 -1.30
N ALA A 32 -2.33 2.65 -0.32
CA ALA A 32 -3.12 3.47 0.59
C ALA A 32 -3.93 4.56 -0.13
N ALA A 33 -3.34 5.18 -1.17
CA ALA A 33 -4.02 6.18 -1.96
C ALA A 33 -5.22 5.60 -2.72
N TYR A 34 -5.12 4.37 -3.25
CA TYR A 34 -6.25 3.68 -3.89
C TYR A 34 -7.31 3.23 -2.87
N LEU A 35 -6.87 2.66 -1.74
CA LEU A 35 -7.75 2.26 -0.65
C LEU A 35 -8.55 3.43 -0.03
N SER A 36 -8.06 4.67 -0.18
CA SER A 36 -8.71 5.89 0.28
C SER A 36 -9.78 6.44 -0.68
N GLN A 37 -9.91 5.92 -1.91
CA GLN A 37 -10.86 6.45 -2.90
C GLN A 37 -12.26 5.83 -2.69
N GLU A 38 -13.30 6.67 -2.67
CA GLU A 38 -14.70 6.23 -2.50
C GLU A 38 -15.36 5.73 -3.81
N LYS A 39 -14.81 6.11 -4.97
CA LYS A 39 -15.32 5.67 -6.28
C LYS A 39 -14.44 4.56 -6.84
N VAL A 40 -15.01 3.36 -6.90
CA VAL A 40 -14.38 2.15 -7.41
C VAL A 40 -14.80 1.99 -8.87
N ASP A 41 -14.09 2.65 -9.78
CA ASP A 41 -14.10 2.15 -11.16
C ASP A 41 -13.42 0.77 -11.15
N PRO A 42 -13.92 -0.24 -11.89
CA PRO A 42 -13.28 -1.53 -11.98
C PRO A 42 -11.82 -1.37 -12.41
N THR A 43 -10.89 -1.67 -11.50
CA THR A 43 -9.46 -1.40 -11.67
C THR A 43 -8.69 -2.68 -11.48
N MET A 44 -8.00 -3.13 -12.52
CA MET A 44 -7.14 -4.31 -12.47
C MET A 44 -5.74 -3.91 -11.99
N PHE A 45 -5.32 -4.45 -10.86
CA PHE A 45 -3.95 -4.28 -10.36
C PHE A 45 -3.06 -5.44 -10.82
N ILE A 46 -1.88 -5.13 -11.37
CA ILE A 46 -0.86 -6.10 -11.73
C ILE A 46 0.40 -5.75 -10.95
N PHE A 47 0.97 -6.74 -10.28
CA PHE A 47 2.19 -6.60 -9.49
C PHE A 47 3.23 -7.58 -9.99
N ASP A 48 4.43 -7.08 -10.27
CA ASP A 48 5.59 -7.90 -10.62
C ASP A 48 6.53 -7.96 -9.39
N GLU A 49 6.83 -9.18 -8.94
CA GLU A 49 7.61 -9.46 -7.73
C GLU A 49 7.37 -8.53 -6.52
N PRO A 50 6.12 -8.37 -6.03
CA PRO A 50 5.79 -7.33 -5.06
C PRO A 50 6.39 -7.51 -3.65
N THR A 51 7.09 -8.62 -3.41
CA THR A 51 7.71 -8.94 -2.12
C THR A 51 9.23 -8.80 -2.14
N THR A 52 9.84 -8.55 -3.31
CA THR A 52 11.30 -8.47 -3.44
C THR A 52 11.86 -7.34 -2.57
N GLY A 53 12.80 -7.68 -1.69
CA GLY A 53 13.45 -6.74 -0.78
C GLY A 53 12.60 -6.32 0.43
N LEU A 54 11.43 -6.91 0.64
CA LEU A 54 10.61 -6.64 1.83
C LEU A 54 11.01 -7.52 3.01
N HIS A 55 10.98 -6.94 4.21
CA HIS A 55 11.06 -7.70 5.45
C HIS A 55 9.75 -8.48 5.69
N PHE A 56 9.79 -9.61 6.40
CA PHE A 56 8.61 -10.45 6.68
C PHE A 56 7.41 -9.69 7.27
N HIS A 57 7.68 -8.74 8.15
CA HIS A 57 6.66 -7.86 8.74
C HIS A 57 5.92 -7.05 7.68
N ASP A 58 6.64 -6.53 6.70
CA ASP A 58 6.09 -5.70 5.63
C ASP A 58 5.36 -6.53 4.58
N ILE A 59 5.78 -7.77 4.35
CA ILE A 59 5.06 -8.72 3.50
C ILE A 59 3.65 -8.96 4.06
N ARG A 60 3.51 -9.15 5.37
CA ARG A 60 2.19 -9.34 6.00
C ARG A 60 1.26 -8.16 5.75
N LYS A 61 1.75 -6.94 5.94
CA LYS A 61 0.96 -5.73 5.72
C LYS A 61 0.60 -5.51 4.25
N LEU A 62 1.49 -5.90 3.34
CA LEU A 62 1.22 -5.88 1.91
C LEU A 62 0.06 -6.83 1.56
N LEU A 63 0.06 -8.05 2.10
CA LEU A 63 -1.03 -9.01 1.91
C LEU A 63 -2.36 -8.49 2.48
N GLU A 64 -2.34 -7.89 3.68
CA GLU A 64 -3.52 -7.24 4.26
C GLU A 64 -4.07 -6.12 3.37
N ALA A 65 -3.19 -5.33 2.73
CA ALA A 65 -3.61 -4.30 1.77
C ALA A 65 -4.22 -4.88 0.48
N PHE A 66 -3.72 -6.03 0.00
CA PHE A 66 -4.32 -6.73 -1.14
C PHE A 66 -5.70 -7.28 -0.81
N ASP A 67 -5.86 -7.90 0.36
CA ASP A 67 -7.15 -8.40 0.83
C ASP A 67 -8.17 -7.24 0.94
N ALA A 68 -7.73 -6.07 1.40
CA ALA A 68 -8.57 -4.88 1.48
C ALA A 68 -8.99 -4.35 0.09
N LEU A 69 -8.13 -4.46 -0.93
CA LEU A 69 -8.49 -4.12 -2.32
C LEU A 69 -9.55 -5.08 -2.86
N ILE A 70 -9.35 -6.39 -2.69
CA ILE A 70 -10.28 -7.43 -3.14
C ILE A 70 -11.65 -7.26 -2.46
N CYS A 71 -11.67 -7.01 -1.15
CA CYS A 71 -12.91 -6.80 -0.40
C CYS A 71 -13.70 -5.56 -0.88
N ARG A 72 -13.04 -4.57 -1.48
CA ARG A 72 -13.68 -3.38 -2.06
C ARG A 72 -14.19 -3.58 -3.50
N GLY A 73 -13.95 -4.74 -4.10
CA GLY A 73 -14.41 -5.07 -5.45
C GLY A 73 -13.40 -4.74 -6.56
N HIS A 74 -12.12 -4.70 -6.23
CA HIS A 74 -11.01 -4.66 -7.21
C HIS A 74 -10.51 -6.05 -7.57
#